data_AF-A0AAD7WTV1-F1
#
_entry.id   AF-A0AAD7WTV1-F1
#
_cell.length_a   1.000
_cell.length_b   1.000
_cell.length_c   1.000
_cell.angle_alpha   90.00
_cell.angle_beta   90.00
_cell.angle_gamma   90.00
#
_symmetry.space_group_name_H-M   'P 1'
#
loop_
_entity.id
_entity.type
_entity.pdbx_description
1 polymer ?
#
loop_
_entity_poly.entity_id
_entity_poly.type
_entity_poly.pdbx_seq_one_letter_code
_entity_poly.pdbx_strand_id
1 'polypeptide(L)'
;MARGTEEECRLRKVGGGESGRGSRIDRGVLYRRVQDPVEGHLVWQLLVPTGEAYHVWQQYHQPMGHLCTNKLEAALKRWFFWPGMGADVRNRTRDCAQCVVVKASLEVKAPLVPLSTSYPLEVVAMDHPGDPYPYFLVFTD
;
A
#
# COMPACT_ATOMS: atom_id res chain seq x y z
N MET A 1 13.93 6.48 42.00
CA MET A 1 13.52 5.22 42.69
C MET A 1 12.37 4.64 41.87
N ALA A 2 12.61 3.73 40.91
CA ALA A 2 12.74 2.27 41.08
C ALA A 2 11.41 1.65 41.59
N ARG A 3 10.76 0.60 41.06
CA ARG A 3 10.92 -0.46 40.03
C ARG A 3 9.48 -1.05 39.87
N GLY A 4 8.99 -1.53 38.73
CA GLY A 4 9.27 -2.85 38.13
C GLY A 4 8.26 -3.93 38.56
N THR A 5 7.62 -4.61 37.59
CA THR A 5 7.08 -6.00 37.56
C THR A 5 6.05 -6.04 36.41
N GLU A 6 6.35 -6.44 35.17
CA GLU A 6 6.83 -7.75 34.70
C GLU A 6 6.01 -8.93 35.25
N GLU A 7 4.73 -8.98 34.88
CA GLU A 7 3.90 -10.17 35.06
C GLU A 7 4.21 -11.20 33.96
N GLU A 8 5.14 -12.08 34.31
CA GLU A 8 5.35 -13.46 33.89
C GLU A 8 4.52 -13.98 32.70
N CYS A 9 5.08 -13.79 31.51
CA CYS A 9 4.92 -14.75 30.41
C CYS A 9 5.62 -16.07 30.82
N ARG A 10 4.90 -16.90 31.58
CA ARG A 10 5.40 -18.21 32.03
C ARG A 10 5.43 -19.19 30.86
N LEU A 11 6.49 -19.08 30.08
CA LEU A 11 6.91 -20.03 29.06
C LEU A 11 7.18 -21.39 29.75
N ARG A 12 6.21 -22.30 29.67
CA ARG A 12 6.56 -23.73 29.67
C ARG A 12 7.33 -23.98 28.39
N LYS A 13 8.66 -24.06 28.51
CA LYS A 13 9.50 -24.68 27.49
C LYS A 13 9.10 -26.15 27.38
N VAL A 14 8.43 -26.50 26.29
CA VAL A 14 8.51 -27.86 25.75
C VAL A 14 9.69 -27.84 24.79
N GLY A 15 10.77 -28.51 25.18
CA GLY A 15 11.87 -28.83 24.28
C GLY A 15 11.44 -29.88 23.26
N GLY A 16 12.05 -29.84 22.08
CA GLY A 16 11.83 -30.79 21.00
C GLY A 16 11.78 -30.05 19.68
N GLY A 17 12.81 -30.23 18.83
CA GLY A 17 12.84 -29.61 17.51
C GLY A 17 11.74 -30.22 16.64
N GLU A 18 10.92 -29.38 16.00
CA GLU A 18 9.90 -29.86 15.07
C GLU A 18 9.35 -28.72 14.18
N SER A 19 9.48 -28.96 12.88
CA SER A 19 8.85 -28.30 11.73
C SER A 19 7.68 -27.31 12.01
N GLY A 20 7.97 -26.01 11.89
CA GLY A 20 7.28 -25.10 10.97
C GLY A 20 5.80 -24.71 11.15
N ARG A 21 4.95 -25.38 11.94
CA ARG A 21 3.50 -25.03 12.02
C ARG A 21 2.97 -25.01 13.44
N GLY A 22 2.76 -23.81 13.99
CA GLY A 22 2.07 -23.60 15.25
C GLY A 22 0.80 -22.77 15.04
N SER A 23 -0.31 -23.18 15.65
CA SER A 23 -1.54 -22.38 15.71
C SER A 23 -1.89 -22.14 17.18
N ARG A 24 -2.45 -20.98 17.50
CA ARG A 24 -2.85 -20.56 18.86
C ARG A 24 -4.27 -20.02 18.83
N ILE A 25 -5.05 -20.27 19.86
CA ILE A 25 -6.33 -19.59 20.08
C ILE A 25 -6.15 -18.65 21.27
N ASP A 26 -6.59 -17.40 21.14
CA ASP A 26 -6.59 -16.43 22.23
C ASP A 26 -7.90 -15.64 22.20
N ARG A 27 -8.59 -15.57 23.34
CA ARG A 27 -9.91 -14.94 23.49
C ARG A 27 -10.92 -15.33 22.41
N GLY A 28 -10.91 -16.61 22.00
CA GLY A 28 -11.81 -17.14 20.97
C GLY A 28 -11.38 -16.85 19.52
N VAL A 29 -10.23 -16.22 19.30
CA VAL A 29 -9.71 -15.93 17.96
C VAL A 29 -8.50 -16.79 17.62
N LEU A 30 -8.45 -17.29 16.38
CA LEU A 30 -7.39 -18.18 15.91
C LEU A 30 -6.23 -17.38 15.31
N TYR A 31 -5.01 -17.76 15.67
CA TYR A 31 -3.76 -17.20 15.19
C TYR A 31 -2.95 -18.30 14.53
N ARG A 32 -2.30 -17.96 13.41
CA ARG A 32 -1.29 -18.81 12.78
C ARG A 32 0.10 -18.23 13.00
N ARG A 33 1.08 -19.11 13.21
CA ARG A 33 2.49 -18.74 13.21
C ARG A 33 3.04 -18.80 11.79
N VAL A 34 3.64 -17.72 11.33
CA VAL A 34 4.26 -17.62 10.00
C VAL A 34 5.64 -17.02 10.16
N GLN A 35 6.58 -17.42 9.30
CA GLN A 35 7.86 -16.75 9.21
C GLN A 35 7.73 -15.51 8.34
N ASP A 36 8.13 -14.36 8.86
CA ASP A 36 8.10 -13.13 8.08
C ASP A 36 9.05 -13.27 6.88
N PRO A 37 8.57 -13.07 5.64
CA PRO A 37 9.39 -13.24 4.44
C PRO A 37 10.48 -12.17 4.30
N VAL A 38 10.37 -11.05 5.02
CA VAL A 38 11.31 -9.93 4.96
C VAL A 38 12.36 -10.04 6.08
N GLU A 39 11.89 -10.19 7.32
CA GLU A 39 12.76 -10.14 8.50
C GLU A 39 13.18 -11.53 9.00
N GLY A 40 12.56 -12.60 8.50
CA GLY A 40 12.87 -13.98 8.87
C GLY A 40 12.42 -14.39 10.28
N HIS A 41 11.89 -13.46 11.07
CA HIS A 41 11.39 -13.72 12.42
C HIS A 41 10.00 -14.35 12.41
N LEU A 42 9.65 -15.08 13.47
CA LEU A 42 8.33 -15.70 13.61
C LEU A 42 7.30 -14.66 14.05
N VAL A 43 6.24 -14.49 13.25
CA VAL A 43 5.10 -13.61 13.52
C VAL A 43 3.81 -14.41 13.74
N TRP A 44 2.91 -13.83 14.52
CA TRP A 44 1.56 -14.33 14.72
C TRP A 44 0.57 -13.50 13.92
N GLN A 45 -0.14 -14.14 13.01
CA GLN A 45 -1.18 -13.49 12.20
C GLN A 45 -2.56 -13.97 12.63
N LEU A 46 -3.48 -13.02 12.76
CA LEU A 46 -4.88 -13.25 13.06
C LEU A 46 -5.57 -13.89 11.84
N LEU A 47 -6.28 -15.01 12.05
CA LEU A 47 -7.13 -15.58 11.03
C LEU A 47 -8.48 -14.85 11.03
N VAL A 48 -8.74 -14.15 9.93
CA VAL A 48 -9.96 -13.38 9.73
C VAL A 48 -10.96 -14.23 8.95
N PRO A 49 -12.19 -14.44 9.46
CA PRO A 49 -13.26 -15.04 8.66
C PRO A 49 -13.55 -14.19 7.43
N THR A 50 -13.91 -14.82 6.30
CA THR A 50 -14.18 -14.10 5.05
C THR A 50 -15.31 -13.07 5.18
N GLY A 51 -16.26 -13.26 6.11
CA GLY A 51 -17.31 -12.28 6.42
C GLY A 51 -16.78 -10.97 7.03
N GLU A 52 -15.67 -11.01 7.77
CA GLU A 52 -15.09 -9.86 8.46
C GLU A 52 -13.96 -9.19 7.66
N ALA A 53 -13.49 -9.85 6.59
CA ALA A 53 -12.39 -9.36 5.74
C ALA A 53 -12.67 -7.94 5.19
N TYR A 54 -13.92 -7.65 4.84
CA TYR A 54 -14.32 -6.32 4.36
C TYR A 54 -14.15 -5.24 5.43
N HIS A 55 -14.58 -5.52 6.66
CA HIS A 55 -14.44 -4.57 7.77
C HIS A 55 -12.98 -4.28 8.08
N VAL A 56 -12.14 -5.34 8.10
CA VAL A 56 -10.69 -5.19 8.27
C VAL A 56 -10.10 -4.35 7.14
N TRP A 57 -10.43 -4.63 5.87
CA TRP A 57 -9.95 -3.82 4.75
C TRP A 57 -10.37 -2.35 4.88
N GLN A 58 -11.63 -2.07 5.22
CA GLN A 58 -12.17 -0.71 5.29
C GLN A 58 -11.49 0.12 6.38
N GLN A 59 -11.25 -0.47 7.55
CA GLN A 59 -10.59 0.20 8.67
C GLN A 59 -9.13 0.58 8.41
N TYR A 60 -8.47 -0.07 7.45
CA TYR A 60 -7.11 0.29 7.06
C TYR A 60 -7.12 1.18 5.81
N HIS A 61 -8.01 0.93 4.86
CA HIS A 61 -8.01 1.65 3.59
C HIS A 61 -8.42 3.12 3.71
N GLN A 62 -9.46 3.43 4.49
CA GLN A 62 -9.97 4.79 4.65
C GLN A 62 -9.01 5.71 5.44
N PRO A 63 -8.63 5.40 6.69
CA PRO A 63 -7.81 6.32 7.49
C PRO A 63 -6.37 6.45 7.00
N MET A 64 -5.85 5.46 6.26
CA MET A 64 -4.50 5.54 5.69
C MET A 64 -4.47 6.27 4.33
N GLY A 65 -5.58 6.91 3.94
CA GLY A 65 -5.61 7.76 2.75
C GLY A 65 -5.58 7.00 1.43
N HIS A 66 -6.36 5.92 1.30
CA HIS A 66 -6.50 5.16 0.05
C HIS A 66 -5.17 4.61 -0.49
N LEU A 67 -4.38 4.02 0.40
CA LEU A 67 -3.13 3.33 0.07
C LEU A 67 -3.23 2.52 -1.22
N CYS A 68 -2.17 2.57 -2.04
CA CYS A 68 -2.02 1.70 -3.20
C CYS A 68 -2.20 0.24 -2.78
N THR A 69 -2.85 -0.53 -3.63
CA THR A 69 -3.25 -1.93 -3.37
C THR A 69 -2.11 -2.79 -2.82
N ASN A 70 -0.90 -2.68 -3.40
CA ASN A 70 0.28 -3.42 -2.94
C ASN A 70 0.71 -3.04 -1.52
N LYS A 71 0.64 -1.73 -1.18
CA LYS A 71 1.02 -1.23 0.15
C LYS A 71 0.01 -1.68 1.19
N LEU A 72 -1.28 -1.63 0.87
CA LEU A 72 -2.35 -2.10 1.74
C LEU A 72 -2.26 -3.61 1.96
N GLU A 73 -2.06 -4.39 0.90
CA GLU A 73 -1.87 -5.85 0.99
C GLU A 73 -0.67 -6.20 1.88
N ALA A 74 0.46 -5.51 1.71
CA ALA A 74 1.64 -5.72 2.55
C ALA A 74 1.40 -5.37 4.02
N ALA A 75 0.70 -4.26 4.29
CA ALA A 75 0.35 -3.84 5.65
C ALA A 75 -0.57 -4.86 6.34
N LEU A 76 -1.60 -5.33 5.63
CA LEU A 76 -2.54 -6.33 6.15
C LEU A 76 -1.86 -7.68 6.38
N LYS A 77 -1.00 -8.12 5.44
CA LYS A 77 -0.24 -9.38 5.56
C LYS A 77 0.66 -9.45 6.80
N ARG A 78 1.05 -8.33 7.40
CA ARG A 78 1.83 -8.35 8.64
C ARG A 78 1.03 -8.88 9.82
N TRP A 79 -0.27 -8.59 9.86
CA TRP A 79 -1.11 -8.80 11.04
C TRP A 79 -2.25 -9.80 10.82
N PHE A 80 -2.75 -9.93 9.60
CA PHE A 80 -3.96 -10.68 9.27
C PHE A 80 -3.72 -11.69 8.15
N PHE A 81 -4.58 -12.70 8.13
CA PHE A 81 -4.67 -13.66 7.05
C PHE A 81 -6.09 -14.16 6.85
N TRP A 82 -6.50 -14.26 5.58
CA TRP A 82 -7.65 -15.03 5.16
C TRP A 82 -7.40 -15.68 3.79
N PRO A 83 -8.07 -16.78 3.47
CA PRO A 83 -8.01 -17.38 2.14
C PRO A 83 -8.40 -16.37 1.06
N GLY A 84 -7.59 -16.23 0.02
CA GLY A 84 -7.87 -15.31 -1.08
C GLY A 84 -7.60 -13.83 -0.81
N MET A 85 -6.97 -13.47 0.32
CA MET A 85 -6.74 -12.08 0.73
C MET A 85 -6.19 -11.15 -0.36
N GLY A 86 -5.18 -11.59 -1.11
CA GLY A 86 -4.62 -10.73 -2.16
C GLY A 86 -5.62 -10.40 -3.27
N ALA A 87 -6.45 -11.36 -3.68
CA ALA A 87 -7.47 -11.13 -4.70
C ALA A 87 -8.59 -10.22 -4.16
N ASP A 88 -9.03 -10.46 -2.92
CA ASP A 88 -10.06 -9.67 -2.27
C ASP A 88 -9.62 -8.20 -2.08
N VAL A 89 -8.44 -7.95 -1.51
CA VAL A 89 -7.87 -6.60 -1.36
C VAL A 89 -7.75 -5.89 -2.70
N ARG A 90 -7.34 -6.59 -3.77
CA ARG A 90 -7.26 -6.02 -5.12
C ARG A 90 -8.61 -5.61 -5.67
N ASN A 91 -9.61 -6.49 -5.58
CA ASN A 91 -10.96 -6.22 -6.07
C ASN A 91 -11.59 -5.04 -5.31
N ARG A 92 -11.53 -5.05 -3.97
CA ARG A 92 -12.08 -3.97 -3.14
C ARG A 92 -11.43 -2.61 -3.41
N THR A 93 -10.11 -2.59 -3.59
CA THR A 93 -9.39 -1.35 -3.91
C THR A 93 -9.69 -0.86 -5.33
N ARG A 94 -9.96 -1.77 -6.28
CA ARG A 94 -10.38 -1.43 -7.65
C ARG A 94 -11.78 -0.82 -7.66
N ASP A 95 -12.68 -1.31 -6.81
CA ASP A 95 -14.07 -0.84 -6.73
C ASP A 95 -14.22 0.44 -5.89
N CYS A 96 -13.14 0.93 -5.28
CA CYS A 96 -13.16 2.17 -4.49
C CYS A 96 -13.26 3.40 -5.40
N ALA A 97 -14.38 4.12 -5.30
CA ALA A 97 -14.65 5.32 -6.10
C ALA A 97 -13.54 6.39 -6.02
N GLN A 98 -13.00 6.63 -4.82
CA GLN A 98 -11.94 7.63 -4.62
C GLN A 98 -10.63 7.20 -5.31
N CYS A 99 -10.26 5.92 -5.19
CA CYS A 99 -9.10 5.38 -5.91
C CYS A 99 -9.28 5.44 -7.43
N VAL A 100 -10.50 5.15 -7.92
CA VAL A 100 -10.81 5.18 -9.36
C VAL A 100 -10.69 6.59 -9.91
N VAL A 101 -11.30 7.59 -9.26
CA VAL A 101 -11.23 8.99 -9.71
C VAL A 101 -9.80 9.50 -9.77
N VAL A 102 -8.98 9.20 -8.76
CA VAL A 102 -7.57 9.61 -8.71
C VAL A 102 -6.72 8.91 -9.78
N LYS A 103 -7.03 7.67 -10.15
CA LYS A 103 -6.29 6.94 -11.19
C LYS A 103 -6.73 7.29 -12.61
N ALA A 104 -8.02 7.58 -12.81
CA ALA A 104 -8.58 7.88 -14.12
C ALA A 104 -8.01 9.17 -14.74
N SER A 105 -7.51 10.09 -13.93
CA SER A 105 -6.91 11.35 -14.39
C SER A 105 -5.53 11.18 -15.05
N LEU A 106 -4.95 9.97 -15.06
CA LEU A 106 -3.56 9.76 -15.52
C LEU A 106 -3.42 9.41 -17.02
N GLU A 107 -4.48 9.03 -17.72
CA GLU A 107 -4.35 8.44 -19.05
C GLU A 107 -5.38 8.96 -20.06
N VAL A 108 -5.22 10.20 -20.51
CA VAL A 108 -5.46 10.56 -21.92
C VAL A 108 -4.46 11.65 -22.30
N LYS A 109 -3.27 11.26 -22.76
CA LYS A 109 -2.38 12.20 -23.45
C LYS A 109 -2.74 12.19 -24.92
N ALA A 110 -3.08 13.37 -25.48
CA ALA A 110 -3.27 13.51 -26.91
C ALA A 110 -1.96 13.12 -27.64
N PRO A 111 -2.03 12.49 -28.83
CA PRO A 111 -0.86 12.27 -29.66
C PRO A 111 -0.10 13.58 -29.88
N LEU A 112 1.22 13.58 -29.65
CA LEU A 112 2.05 14.74 -29.98
C LEU A 112 2.12 14.85 -31.50
N VAL A 113 1.46 15.86 -32.05
CA VAL A 113 1.51 16.16 -33.48
C VAL A 113 2.45 17.35 -33.67
N PRO A 114 3.49 17.24 -34.51
CA PRO A 114 4.33 18.39 -34.85
C PRO A 114 3.49 19.41 -35.63
N LEU A 115 3.65 20.68 -35.29
CA LEU A 115 3.02 21.76 -36.02
C LEU A 115 3.84 22.03 -37.29
N SER A 116 3.22 21.94 -38.46
CA SER A 116 3.87 22.22 -39.74
C SER A 116 3.69 23.69 -40.11
N THR A 117 4.79 24.41 -40.34
CA THR A 117 4.80 25.77 -40.87
C THR A 117 5.21 25.76 -42.34
N SER A 118 4.63 26.67 -43.14
CA SER A 118 4.90 26.80 -44.59
C SER A 118 5.88 27.93 -44.89
N TYR A 119 5.99 28.91 -43.99
CA TYR A 119 6.86 30.08 -44.10
C TYR A 119 7.57 30.35 -42.76
N PRO A 120 8.76 30.98 -42.78
CA PRO A 120 9.44 31.44 -41.57
C PRO A 120 8.57 32.44 -40.78
N LEU A 121 8.64 32.39 -39.45
CA LEU A 121 7.92 33.24 -38.49
C LEU A 121 6.40 33.02 -38.43
N GLU A 122 5.89 31.91 -38.95
CA GLU A 122 4.46 31.57 -38.84
C GLU A 122 4.03 31.19 -37.43
N VAL A 123 4.94 30.59 -36.66
CA VAL A 123 4.67 30.15 -35.29
C VAL A 123 5.85 30.56 -34.45
N VAL A 124 5.57 31.25 -33.34
CA VAL A 124 6.58 31.63 -32.36
C VAL A 124 6.19 31.02 -31.03
N ALA A 125 7.07 30.19 -30.47
CA ALA A 125 6.92 29.69 -29.11
C ALA A 125 7.50 30.70 -28.11
N MET A 126 6.76 30.98 -27.04
CA MET A 126 7.18 31.86 -25.95
C MET A 126 7.11 31.09 -24.63
N ASP A 127 8.22 30.99 -23.92
CA ASP A 127 8.29 30.36 -22.61
C ASP A 127 8.91 31.32 -21.58
N HIS A 128 8.41 31.26 -20.35
CA HIS A 128 8.96 31.99 -19.23
C HIS A 128 9.58 31.00 -18.23
N PRO A 129 10.90 31.01 -18.03
CA PRO A 129 11.47 30.26 -16.91
C PRO A 129 11.05 30.97 -15.62
N GLY A 130 10.37 30.25 -14.72
CA GLY A 130 9.87 30.78 -13.43
C GLY A 130 10.97 31.11 -12.41
N ASP A 131 12.16 31.48 -12.87
CA ASP A 131 13.34 31.75 -12.06
C ASP A 131 13.39 33.23 -11.63
N PRO A 132 14.01 33.55 -10.48
CA PRO A 132 14.00 34.90 -9.89
C PRO A 132 14.89 35.93 -10.61
N TYR A 133 15.52 35.59 -11.74
CA TYR A 133 16.37 36.50 -12.49
C TYR A 133 15.56 37.35 -13.49
N PRO A 134 15.93 38.63 -13.70
CA PRO A 134 15.18 39.52 -14.57
C PRO A 134 15.39 39.15 -16.05
N TYR A 135 14.47 38.35 -16.56
CA TYR A 135 14.02 38.22 -17.96
C TYR A 135 15.10 37.95 -19.02
N PHE A 136 15.37 36.66 -19.30
CA PHE A 136 15.72 36.26 -20.67
C PHE A 136 14.48 35.64 -21.30
N LEU A 137 13.95 36.31 -22.31
CA LEU A 137 12.84 35.81 -23.11
C LEU A 137 13.41 34.98 -24.25
N VAL A 138 13.06 33.70 -24.31
CA VAL A 138 13.52 32.78 -25.35
C VAL A 138 12.50 32.79 -26.49
N PHE A 139 12.98 33.07 -27.70
CA PHE A 139 12.19 32.99 -28.93
C PHE A 139 12.84 31.99 -29.88
N THR A 140 12.04 31.08 -30.41
CA THR A 140 12.44 30.11 -31.45
C THR A 140 11.39 30.13 -32.55
N ASP A 141 11.86 30.17 -33.80
CA ASP A 141 11.08 29.96 -35.04
C ASP A 141 11.22 28.50 -35.50
#